data_AF-A0A924UHH2-F1
#
_entry.id   AF-A0A924UHH2-F1
#
_cell.length_a   1.000
_cell.length_b   1.000
_cell.length_c   1.000
_cell.angle_alpha   90.00
_cell.angle_beta   90.00
_cell.angle_gamma   90.00
#
_symmetry.space_group_name_H-M   'P 1'
#
loop_
_entity.id
_entity.type
_entity.pdbx_description
1 polymer ?
#
loop_
_entity_poly.entity_id
_entity_poly.type
_entity_poly.pdbx_seq_one_letter_code
_entity_poly.pdbx_strand_id
1 'polypeptide(L)'
;MIKCPQCGLEVSNLVPLQLDVRTRIKKMDPDFPLIDEVCRSCMTEMRKKAFSAGGVLLSQQRAKDDRKKKLWQARVSLVKKGHAFMAGNLYSEAAVSYEKYLKLLEVVFDAQPGNLTPEILKEAARTAELTVIAGVYWDLIRIYDTSDKYGDRQKMAARQLSRFISYTPIYPDLIKKGQIFLKQARHPEIIKAFLAGAKKKKGGCFIATSAFEDPYAVEVLSLRVFRDHRLKASPFGRKFIYFYYKTSPPIACFVDKHAWLKPSVRAILRFVIKCVS
;
A
#
# COMPACT_ATOMS: atom_id res chain seq x y z
N MET A 1 52.48 -0.79 28.08
CA MET A 1 51.54 -1.31 27.06
C MET A 1 50.27 -0.50 27.13
N ILE A 2 49.56 -0.31 26.02
CA ILE A 2 48.34 0.51 25.93
C ILE A 2 47.16 -0.44 25.68
N LYS A 3 46.02 -0.25 26.36
CA LYS A 3 44.82 -1.04 26.10
C LYS A 3 44.07 -0.51 24.88
N CYS A 4 43.74 -1.39 23.94
CA CYS A 4 42.94 -1.02 22.78
C CYS A 4 41.48 -0.74 23.19
N PRO A 5 40.90 0.42 22.85
CA PRO A 5 39.51 0.76 23.20
C PRO A 5 38.45 -0.11 22.51
N GLN A 6 38.81 -0.81 21.41
CA GLN A 6 37.87 -1.66 20.69
C GLN A 6 37.81 -3.10 21.24
N CYS A 7 38.97 -3.72 21.53
CA CYS A 7 39.03 -5.14 21.93
C CYS A 7 39.51 -5.36 23.37
N GLY A 8 39.97 -4.32 24.07
CA GLY A 8 40.43 -4.38 25.45
C GLY A 8 41.83 -4.98 25.66
N LEU A 9 42.47 -5.50 24.61
CA LEU A 9 43.80 -6.14 24.68
C LEU A 9 44.93 -5.12 24.87
N GLU A 10 45.98 -5.51 25.58
CA GLU A 10 47.21 -4.75 25.72
C GLU A 10 48.10 -4.88 24.48
N VAL A 11 48.51 -3.74 23.91
CA VAL A 11 49.29 -3.66 22.68
C VAL A 11 50.44 -2.65 22.79
N SER A 12 51.40 -2.74 21.88
CA SER A 12 52.56 -1.85 21.80
C SER A 12 52.22 -0.44 21.33
N ASN A 13 51.28 -0.32 20.39
CA ASN A 13 50.89 0.94 19.76
C ASN A 13 49.48 0.87 19.17
N LEU A 14 48.83 2.03 19.11
CA LEU A 14 47.57 2.23 18.40
C LEU A 14 47.85 2.91 17.05
N VAL A 15 46.91 2.78 16.12
CA VAL A 15 46.90 3.42 14.80
C VAL A 15 45.61 4.22 14.64
N PRO A 16 45.68 5.39 13.99
CA PRO A 16 44.50 6.22 13.75
C PRO A 16 43.53 5.52 12.80
N LEU A 17 42.24 5.59 13.13
CA LEU A 17 41.18 5.06 12.29
C LEU A 17 41.04 5.92 11.02
N GLN A 18 41.29 5.32 9.86
CA GLN A 18 41.22 6.03 8.58
C GLN A 18 39.80 6.56 8.31
N LEU A 19 39.73 7.76 7.71
CA LEU A 19 38.48 8.51 7.53
C LEU A 19 37.43 7.78 6.66
N ASP A 20 37.90 7.04 5.66
CA ASP A 20 37.09 6.21 4.75
C ASP A 20 36.48 5.00 5.47
N VAL A 21 37.27 4.31 6.31
CA VAL A 21 36.81 3.21 7.18
C VAL A 21 35.80 3.75 8.19
N ARG A 22 36.10 4.87 8.85
CA ARG A 22 35.22 5.55 9.80
C ARG A 22 33.86 5.89 9.17
N THR A 23 33.88 6.48 7.98
CA THR A 23 32.66 6.89 7.25
C THR A 23 31.81 5.67 6.87
N ARG A 24 32.43 4.58 6.40
CA ARG A 24 31.70 3.36 6.02
C ARG A 24 31.15 2.61 7.22
N ILE A 25 31.91 2.47 8.31
CA ILE A 25 31.43 1.85 9.54
C ILE A 25 30.25 2.63 10.11
N LYS A 26 30.35 3.97 10.19
CA LYS A 26 29.24 4.81 10.66
C LYS A 26 27.98 4.71 9.78
N LYS A 27 28.13 4.47 8.46
CA LYS A 27 27.00 4.16 7.56
C LYS A 27 26.42 2.77 7.82
N MET A 28 27.27 1.79 8.11
CA MET A 28 26.88 0.41 8.41
C MET A 28 26.36 0.20 9.83
N ASP A 29 26.65 1.11 10.75
CA ASP A 29 26.26 1.07 12.15
C ASP A 29 26.35 2.50 12.76
N PRO A 30 25.26 3.28 12.73
CA PRO A 30 25.23 4.66 13.23
C PRO A 30 25.54 4.79 14.72
N ASP A 31 25.19 3.75 15.49
CA ASP A 31 25.39 3.68 16.93
C ASP A 31 26.78 3.13 17.29
N PHE A 32 27.58 2.78 16.28
CA PHE A 32 28.96 2.34 16.50
C PHE A 32 29.74 3.45 17.21
N PRO A 33 30.33 3.16 18.38
CA PRO A 33 31.10 4.15 19.12
C PRO A 33 32.30 4.57 18.27
N LEU A 34 32.36 5.86 17.93
CA LEU A 34 33.43 6.39 17.10
C LEU A 34 34.69 6.53 17.94
N ILE A 35 35.59 5.58 17.75
CA ILE A 35 36.91 5.55 18.36
C ILE A 35 37.91 6.15 17.36
N ASP A 36 38.80 7.02 17.83
CA ASP A 36 39.78 7.69 16.97
C ASP A 36 41.03 6.83 16.69
N GLU A 37 41.41 5.93 17.61
CA GLU A 37 42.59 5.06 17.48
C GLU A 37 42.33 3.61 17.94
N VAL A 38 42.84 2.63 17.20
CA VAL A 38 42.67 1.19 17.49
C VAL A 38 43.96 0.41 17.25
N CYS A 39 44.05 -0.84 17.70
CA CYS A 39 45.21 -1.68 17.36
C CYS A 39 45.19 -2.12 15.88
N ARG A 40 46.33 -2.53 15.33
CA ARG A 40 46.46 -2.95 13.92
C ARG A 40 45.51 -4.08 13.52
N SER A 41 45.29 -5.04 14.41
CA SER A 41 44.37 -6.17 14.17
C SER A 41 42.92 -5.69 14.06
N CYS A 42 42.47 -4.84 15.00
CA CYS A 42 41.14 -4.22 14.94
C CYS A 42 40.97 -3.34 13.69
N MET A 43 41.98 -2.56 13.31
CA MET A 43 41.96 -1.76 12.09
C MET A 43 41.77 -2.63 10.83
N THR A 44 42.49 -3.74 10.76
CA THR A 44 42.41 -4.69 9.62
C THR A 44 41.02 -5.31 9.53
N GLU A 45 40.45 -5.75 10.66
CA GLU A 45 39.12 -6.37 10.68
C GLU A 45 38.01 -5.36 10.39
N MET A 46 38.12 -4.14 10.92
CA MET A 46 37.21 -3.03 10.61
C MET A 46 37.23 -2.67 9.12
N ARG A 47 38.43 -2.57 8.52
CA ARG A 47 38.58 -2.33 7.08
C ARG A 47 38.00 -3.48 6.26
N LYS A 48 38.26 -4.73 6.64
CA LYS A 48 37.65 -5.91 6.01
C LYS A 48 36.13 -5.85 6.07
N LYS A 49 35.55 -5.57 7.23
CA LYS A 49 34.10 -5.41 7.39
C LYS A 49 33.55 -4.29 6.50
N ALA A 50 34.16 -3.11 6.51
CA ALA A 50 33.73 -1.92 5.77
C ALA A 50 33.82 -2.05 4.23
N PHE A 51 34.75 -2.86 3.73
CA PHE A 51 35.01 -3.01 2.29
C PHE A 51 34.68 -4.39 1.73
N SER A 52 34.30 -5.35 2.57
CA SER A 52 33.79 -6.66 2.14
C SER A 52 32.55 -6.52 1.26
N ALA A 53 32.32 -7.53 0.39
CA ALA A 53 31.09 -7.61 -0.40
C ALA A 53 29.84 -7.50 0.50
N GLY A 54 29.83 -8.17 1.66
CA GLY A 54 28.74 -8.09 2.63
C GLY A 54 28.55 -6.68 3.23
N GLY A 55 29.64 -5.98 3.58
CA GLY A 55 29.56 -4.62 4.10
C GLY A 55 29.07 -3.59 3.08
N VAL A 56 29.53 -3.72 1.83
CA VAL A 56 29.04 -2.89 0.72
C VAL A 56 27.56 -3.11 0.49
N LEU A 57 27.11 -4.37 0.40
CA LEU A 57 25.69 -4.73 0.23
C LEU A 57 24.81 -4.17 1.35
N LEU A 58 25.23 -4.29 2.61
CA LEU A 58 24.49 -3.74 3.75
C LEU A 58 24.34 -2.21 3.65
N SER A 59 25.42 -1.50 3.28
CA SER A 59 25.39 -0.05 3.11
C SER A 59 24.47 0.38 1.96
N GLN A 60 24.45 -0.38 0.86
CA GLN A 60 23.55 -0.14 -0.27
C GLN A 60 22.09 -0.41 0.10
N GLN A 61 21.81 -1.47 0.85
CA GLN A 61 20.46 -1.80 1.30
C GLN A 61 19.93 -0.70 2.23
N ARG A 62 20.72 -0.25 3.21
CA ARG A 62 20.33 0.87 4.08
C ARG A 62 20.11 2.17 3.32
N ALA A 63 20.98 2.48 2.36
CA ALA A 63 20.80 3.67 1.53
C ALA A 63 19.49 3.61 0.70
N LYS A 64 19.11 2.41 0.23
CA LYS A 64 17.81 2.18 -0.42
C LYS A 64 16.65 2.37 0.57
N ASP A 65 16.75 1.82 1.77
CA ASP A 65 15.71 1.92 2.81
C ASP A 65 15.52 3.37 3.28
N ASP A 66 16.61 4.11 3.51
CA ASP A 66 16.58 5.54 3.85
C ASP A 66 15.96 6.38 2.73
N ARG A 67 16.29 6.05 1.47
CA ARG A 67 15.67 6.71 0.31
C ARG A 67 14.16 6.45 0.29
N LYS A 68 13.71 5.21 0.49
CA LYS A 68 12.29 4.86 0.57
C LYS A 68 11.60 5.59 1.72
N LYS A 69 12.23 5.70 2.89
CA LYS A 69 11.70 6.44 4.05
C LYS A 69 11.52 7.94 3.74
N LYS A 70 12.49 8.58 3.10
CA LYS A 70 12.39 9.98 2.67
C LYS A 70 11.27 10.19 1.65
N LEU A 71 11.16 9.30 0.67
CA LEU A 71 10.07 9.32 -0.31
C LEU A 71 8.72 9.18 0.38
N TRP A 72 8.58 8.19 1.26
CA TRP A 72 7.34 7.97 2.03
C TRP A 72 6.91 9.23 2.78
N GLN A 73 7.84 9.95 3.43
CA GLN A 73 7.52 11.21 4.12
C GLN A 73 7.07 12.31 3.13
N ALA A 74 7.71 12.41 1.97
CA ALA A 74 7.38 13.42 0.96
C ALA A 74 6.00 13.22 0.31
N ARG A 75 5.46 11.99 0.29
CA ARG A 75 4.22 11.64 -0.44
C ARG A 75 3.01 12.51 -0.07
N VAL A 76 2.87 12.87 1.20
CA VAL A 76 1.72 13.64 1.70
C VAL A 76 1.71 15.04 1.10
N SER A 77 2.90 15.62 0.89
CA SER A 77 3.03 16.95 0.28
C SER A 77 2.54 16.97 -1.18
N LEU A 78 2.73 15.88 -1.92
CA LEU A 78 2.30 15.76 -3.31
C LEU A 78 0.78 15.75 -3.44
N VAL A 79 0.09 14.98 -2.58
CA VAL A 79 -1.38 14.94 -2.55
C VAL A 79 -1.95 16.29 -2.14
N LYS A 80 -1.37 16.94 -1.13
CA LYS A 80 -1.79 18.29 -0.70
C LYS A 80 -1.65 19.31 -1.84
N LYS A 81 -0.53 19.29 -2.57
CA LYS A 81 -0.32 20.13 -3.77
C LYS A 81 -1.35 19.84 -4.85
N GLY A 82 -1.61 18.56 -5.12
CA GLY A 82 -2.64 18.13 -6.07
C GLY A 82 -4.02 18.72 -5.75
N HIS A 83 -4.48 18.58 -4.51
CA HIS A 83 -5.76 19.17 -4.08
C HIS A 83 -5.76 20.71 -4.14
N ALA A 84 -4.65 21.37 -3.80
CA ALA A 84 -4.54 22.83 -3.90
C ALA A 84 -4.64 23.30 -5.37
N PHE A 85 -3.98 22.60 -6.30
CA PHE A 85 -4.11 22.87 -7.73
C PHE A 85 -5.52 22.60 -8.26
N MET A 86 -6.17 21.53 -7.79
CA MET A 86 -7.59 21.27 -8.11
C MET A 86 -8.50 22.41 -7.67
N ALA A 87 -8.30 22.96 -6.46
CA ALA A 87 -9.06 24.10 -5.96
C ALA A 87 -8.79 25.38 -6.77
N GLY A 88 -7.57 25.54 -7.29
CA GLY A 88 -7.19 26.64 -8.18
C GLY A 88 -7.52 26.41 -9.66
N ASN A 89 -8.23 25.34 -10.02
CA ASN A 89 -8.52 24.94 -11.41
C ASN A 89 -7.27 24.69 -12.30
N LEU A 90 -6.11 24.47 -11.69
CA LEU A 90 -4.85 24.14 -12.36
C LEU A 90 -4.75 22.62 -12.57
N TYR A 91 -5.57 22.09 -13.48
CA TYR A 91 -5.78 20.65 -13.62
C TYR A 91 -4.54 19.90 -14.15
N SER A 92 -3.72 20.53 -14.99
CA SER A 92 -2.49 19.92 -15.52
C SER A 92 -1.46 19.70 -14.41
N GLU A 93 -1.27 20.71 -13.55
CA GLU A 93 -0.37 20.69 -12.40
C GLU A 93 -0.87 19.74 -11.31
N ALA A 94 -2.19 19.67 -11.12
CA ALA A 94 -2.82 18.68 -10.26
C ALA A 94 -2.52 17.25 -10.74
N ALA A 95 -2.72 16.96 -12.03
CA ALA A 95 -2.42 15.65 -12.62
C ALA A 95 -0.95 15.27 -12.43
N VAL A 96 -0.01 16.19 -12.70
CA VAL A 96 1.42 15.94 -12.49
C VAL A 96 1.73 15.63 -11.02
N SER A 97 1.10 16.32 -10.08
CA SER A 97 1.29 16.08 -8.64
C SER A 97 0.78 14.70 -8.22
N TYR A 98 -0.38 14.29 -8.74
CA TYR A 98 -0.97 12.98 -8.51
C TYR A 98 -0.18 11.84 -9.17
N GLU A 99 0.25 12.00 -10.43
CA GLU A 99 1.10 11.03 -11.12
C GLU A 99 2.43 10.84 -10.38
N LYS A 100 3.05 11.92 -9.89
CA LYS A 100 4.26 11.85 -9.05
C LYS A 100 4.01 11.12 -7.74
N TYR A 101 2.87 11.34 -7.09
CA TYR A 101 2.49 10.62 -5.88
C TYR A 101 2.37 9.12 -6.14
N LEU A 102 1.64 8.71 -7.18
CA LEU A 102 1.51 7.29 -7.55
C LEU A 102 2.87 6.68 -7.91
N LYS A 103 3.69 7.39 -8.68
CA LYS A 103 5.04 6.92 -9.05
C LYS A 103 5.95 6.74 -7.84
N LEU A 104 5.84 7.64 -6.87
CA LEU A 104 6.56 7.54 -5.61
C LEU A 104 6.15 6.29 -4.85
N LEU A 105 4.84 5.98 -4.78
CA LEU A 105 4.37 4.75 -4.14
C LEU A 105 4.92 3.51 -4.85
N GLU A 106 4.93 3.48 -6.19
CA GLU A 106 5.53 2.37 -6.94
C GLU A 106 6.99 2.10 -6.52
N VAL A 107 7.78 3.15 -6.32
CA VAL A 107 9.19 3.04 -5.89
C VAL A 107 9.30 2.59 -4.43
N VAL A 108 8.44 3.10 -3.54
CA VAL A 108 8.48 2.74 -2.11
C VAL A 108 8.13 1.26 -1.91
N PHE A 109 7.18 0.75 -2.68
CA PHE A 109 6.67 -0.62 -2.57
C PHE A 109 7.25 -1.59 -3.60
N ASP A 110 8.31 -1.20 -4.32
CA ASP A 110 8.94 -2.00 -5.39
C ASP A 110 7.94 -2.55 -6.44
N ALA A 111 6.89 -1.78 -6.73
CA ALA A 111 5.87 -2.17 -7.71
C ALA A 111 6.32 -1.83 -9.14
N GLN A 112 5.91 -2.67 -10.10
CA GLN A 112 6.10 -2.35 -11.51
C GLN A 112 5.30 -1.10 -11.92
N PRO A 113 5.79 -0.30 -12.88
CA PRO A 113 5.09 0.89 -13.37
C PRO A 113 3.64 0.61 -13.78
N GLY A 114 2.69 1.36 -13.24
CA GLY A 114 1.27 1.21 -13.52
C GLY A 114 0.63 -0.03 -12.88
N ASN A 115 1.35 -0.81 -12.07
CA ASN A 115 0.83 -2.03 -11.43
C ASN A 115 0.84 -1.94 -9.89
N LEU A 116 0.48 -0.78 -9.35
CA LEU A 116 0.08 -0.67 -7.95
C LEU A 116 -1.17 -1.54 -7.70
N THR A 117 -1.09 -2.40 -6.69
CA THR A 117 -2.19 -3.29 -6.29
C THR A 117 -2.53 -3.06 -4.83
N PRO A 118 -3.79 -3.25 -4.41
CA PRO A 118 -4.16 -3.18 -3.00
C PRO A 118 -3.36 -4.15 -2.13
N GLU A 119 -3.01 -5.32 -2.66
CA GLU A 119 -2.30 -6.39 -1.95
C GLU A 119 -0.89 -5.96 -1.53
N ILE A 120 -0.14 -5.31 -2.43
CA ILE A 120 1.22 -4.80 -2.15
C ILE A 120 1.22 -3.76 -1.00
N LEU A 121 0.09 -3.08 -0.78
CA LEU A 121 -0.06 -2.05 0.24
C LEU A 121 -0.50 -2.60 1.61
N LYS A 122 -0.94 -3.86 1.71
CA LYS A 122 -1.52 -4.43 2.96
C LYS A 122 -0.51 -4.60 4.09
N GLU A 123 0.75 -4.87 3.78
CA GLU A 123 1.78 -5.14 4.81
C GLU A 123 2.36 -3.87 5.43
N ALA A 124 2.23 -2.70 4.77
CA ALA A 124 2.91 -1.48 5.17
C ALA A 124 2.06 -0.19 5.15
N ALA A 125 0.84 -0.19 4.58
CA ALA A 125 0.00 1.00 4.48
C ALA A 125 -1.37 0.83 5.15
N ARG A 126 -1.58 1.60 6.22
CA ARG A 126 -2.86 1.75 6.94
C ARG A 126 -3.98 2.06 5.94
N THR A 127 -5.19 1.55 6.16
CA THR A 127 -6.43 1.77 5.35
C THR A 127 -6.64 3.20 4.84
N ALA A 128 -6.09 4.19 5.55
CA ALA A 128 -6.00 5.58 5.13
C ALA A 128 -5.33 5.80 3.75
N GLU A 129 -4.21 5.12 3.46
CA GLU A 129 -3.48 5.33 2.19
C GLU A 129 -4.28 4.79 0.99
N LEU A 130 -4.94 3.65 1.14
CA LEU A 130 -5.84 3.10 0.11
C LEU A 130 -6.97 4.10 -0.22
N THR A 131 -7.47 4.80 0.80
CA THR A 131 -8.48 5.85 0.64
C THR A 131 -7.93 7.04 -0.15
N VAL A 132 -6.70 7.46 0.15
CA VAL A 132 -6.01 8.54 -0.59
C VAL A 132 -5.79 8.14 -2.05
N ILE A 133 -5.28 6.94 -2.31
CA ILE A 133 -5.07 6.42 -3.66
C ILE A 133 -6.39 6.39 -4.46
N ALA A 134 -7.48 5.92 -3.86
CA ALA A 134 -8.79 5.92 -4.51
C ALA A 134 -9.28 7.33 -4.82
N GLY A 135 -9.08 8.31 -3.91
CA GLY A 135 -9.39 9.71 -4.17
C GLY A 135 -8.56 10.30 -5.31
N VAL A 136 -7.25 10.03 -5.32
CA VAL A 136 -6.33 10.48 -6.37
C VAL A 136 -6.73 9.93 -7.74
N TYR A 137 -7.04 8.64 -7.85
CA TYR A 137 -7.52 8.09 -9.13
C TYR A 137 -8.86 8.68 -9.56
N TRP A 138 -9.77 8.95 -8.62
CA TRP A 138 -11.03 9.63 -8.94
C TRP A 138 -10.81 11.04 -9.51
N ASP A 139 -9.90 11.81 -8.91
CA ASP A 139 -9.56 13.14 -9.43
C ASP A 139 -8.89 13.06 -10.81
N LEU A 140 -7.97 12.12 -11.01
CA LEU A 140 -7.35 11.88 -12.31
C LEU A 140 -8.37 11.52 -13.40
N ILE A 141 -9.38 10.69 -13.09
CA ILE A 141 -10.46 10.38 -14.03
C ILE A 141 -11.19 11.66 -14.46
N ARG A 142 -11.45 12.57 -13.52
CA ARG A 142 -12.12 13.86 -13.81
C ARG A 142 -11.23 14.79 -14.62
N ILE A 143 -9.94 14.89 -14.28
CA ILE A 143 -8.99 15.73 -15.00
C ILE A 143 -8.85 15.24 -16.44
N TYR A 144 -8.68 13.95 -16.66
CA TYR A 144 -8.48 13.42 -18.01
C TYR A 144 -9.75 13.41 -18.87
N ASP A 145 -10.95 13.47 -18.27
CA ASP A 145 -12.20 13.65 -19.02
C ASP A 145 -12.27 15.01 -19.75
N THR A 146 -11.38 15.97 -19.41
CA THR A 146 -11.38 17.32 -20.00
C THR A 146 -10.92 17.36 -21.46
N SER A 147 -10.28 16.30 -21.98
CA SER A 147 -9.78 16.26 -23.36
C SER A 147 -9.64 14.83 -23.87
N ASP A 148 -10.02 14.60 -25.12
CA ASP A 148 -9.90 13.29 -25.79
C ASP A 148 -8.46 12.78 -25.85
N LYS A 149 -7.47 13.69 -25.83
CA LYS A 149 -6.04 13.36 -25.81
C LYS A 149 -5.66 12.45 -24.62
N TYR A 150 -6.42 12.50 -23.52
CA TYR A 150 -6.10 11.77 -22.29
C TYR A 150 -6.95 10.51 -22.08
N GLY A 151 -7.73 10.07 -23.07
CA GLY A 151 -8.64 8.92 -22.94
C GLY A 151 -7.97 7.64 -22.43
N ASP A 152 -6.78 7.30 -22.91
CA ASP A 152 -6.03 6.13 -22.44
C ASP A 152 -5.61 6.24 -20.97
N ARG A 153 -5.17 7.44 -20.55
CA ARG A 153 -4.81 7.72 -19.15
C ARG A 153 -6.04 7.65 -18.26
N GLN A 154 -7.17 8.20 -18.71
CA GLN A 154 -8.45 8.13 -18.02
C GLN A 154 -8.91 6.68 -17.83
N LYS A 155 -8.85 5.87 -18.88
CA LYS A 155 -9.18 4.45 -18.86
C LYS A 155 -8.31 3.67 -17.89
N MET A 156 -7.00 3.97 -17.85
CA MET A 156 -6.08 3.37 -16.89
C MET A 156 -6.42 3.77 -15.45
N ALA A 157 -6.66 5.05 -15.18
CA ALA A 157 -7.08 5.54 -13.87
C ALA A 157 -8.39 4.89 -13.40
N ALA A 158 -9.39 4.80 -14.29
CA ALA A 158 -10.67 4.12 -14.04
C ALA A 158 -10.50 2.63 -13.71
N ARG A 159 -9.65 1.93 -14.46
CA ARG A 159 -9.30 0.53 -14.20
C ARG A 159 -8.65 0.37 -12.84
N GLN A 160 -7.69 1.22 -12.49
CA GLN A 160 -7.03 1.19 -11.20
C GLN A 160 -7.99 1.53 -10.06
N LEU A 161 -8.79 2.60 -10.17
CA LEU A 161 -9.81 2.94 -9.17
C LEU A 161 -10.73 1.76 -8.87
N SER A 162 -11.19 1.05 -9.90
CA SER A 162 -12.01 -0.14 -9.69
C SER A 162 -11.32 -1.21 -8.84
N ARG A 163 -9.98 -1.36 -8.90
CA ARG A 163 -9.20 -2.29 -8.06
C ARG A 163 -9.16 -1.84 -6.60
N PHE A 164 -8.94 -0.55 -6.37
CA PHE A 164 -8.74 0.01 -5.03
C PHE A 164 -10.03 0.21 -4.26
N ILE A 165 -11.08 0.67 -4.94
CA ILE A 165 -12.30 1.20 -4.31
C ILE A 165 -12.95 0.22 -3.32
N SER A 166 -12.94 -1.09 -3.60
CA SER A 166 -13.54 -2.13 -2.75
C SER A 166 -12.86 -2.29 -1.39
N TYR A 167 -11.64 -1.79 -1.23
CA TYR A 167 -10.86 -1.86 0.02
C TYR A 167 -10.90 -0.54 0.80
N THR A 168 -11.75 0.42 0.39
CA THR A 168 -11.82 1.75 1.01
C THR A 168 -13.19 2.00 1.68
N PRO A 169 -13.24 2.73 2.81
CA PRO A 169 -14.50 3.10 3.46
C PRO A 169 -15.33 4.07 2.61
N ILE A 170 -14.70 4.80 1.67
CA ILE A 170 -15.36 5.77 0.79
C ILE A 170 -16.01 5.14 -0.45
N TYR A 171 -16.03 3.80 -0.56
CA TYR A 171 -16.66 3.08 -1.67
C TYR A 171 -18.07 3.61 -2.03
N PRO A 172 -19.03 3.75 -1.08
CA PRO A 172 -20.39 4.16 -1.43
C PRO A 172 -20.45 5.57 -2.04
N ASP A 173 -19.64 6.49 -1.50
CA ASP A 173 -19.54 7.87 -1.97
C ASP A 173 -18.96 7.92 -3.40
N LEU A 174 -17.87 7.20 -3.65
CA LEU A 174 -17.25 7.18 -4.99
C LEU A 174 -18.13 6.53 -6.05
N ILE A 175 -18.92 5.50 -5.72
CA ILE A 175 -19.92 4.95 -6.64
C ILE A 175 -21.00 5.98 -6.96
N LYS A 176 -21.52 6.67 -5.93
CA LYS A 176 -22.51 7.74 -6.13
C LYS A 176 -21.96 8.86 -7.00
N LYS A 177 -20.73 9.32 -6.73
CA LYS A 177 -20.01 10.29 -7.55
C LYS A 177 -19.85 9.82 -9.00
N GLY A 178 -19.47 8.55 -9.21
CA GLY A 178 -19.40 7.93 -10.53
C GLY A 178 -20.73 7.93 -11.29
N GLN A 179 -21.83 7.60 -10.62
CA GLN A 179 -23.18 7.62 -11.21
C GLN A 179 -23.65 9.02 -11.58
N ILE A 180 -23.34 10.02 -10.75
CA ILE A 180 -23.67 11.42 -11.03
C ILE A 180 -22.82 11.93 -12.19
N PHE A 181 -21.50 11.68 -12.15
CA PHE A 181 -20.55 12.11 -13.16
C PHE A 181 -20.83 11.51 -14.54
N LEU A 182 -21.32 10.26 -14.60
CA LEU A 182 -21.69 9.60 -15.85
C LEU A 182 -22.66 10.41 -16.72
N LYS A 183 -23.52 11.25 -16.12
CA LYS A 183 -24.49 12.06 -16.86
C LYS A 183 -23.85 13.19 -17.68
N GLN A 184 -22.65 13.62 -17.30
CA GLN A 184 -21.94 14.76 -17.87
C GLN A 184 -20.53 14.41 -18.38
N ALA A 185 -20.16 13.12 -18.34
CA ALA A 185 -18.84 12.65 -18.75
C ALA A 185 -18.69 12.75 -20.27
N ARG A 186 -17.52 13.21 -20.73
CA ARG A 186 -17.18 13.18 -22.16
C ARG A 186 -16.99 11.75 -22.67
N HIS A 187 -16.45 10.88 -21.81
CA HIS A 187 -16.20 9.46 -22.09
C HIS A 187 -17.08 8.55 -21.21
N PRO A 188 -18.41 8.51 -21.43
CA PRO A 188 -19.34 7.79 -20.57
C PRO A 188 -19.08 6.28 -20.53
N GLU A 189 -18.51 5.69 -21.58
CA GLU A 189 -18.10 4.29 -21.66
C GLU A 189 -17.01 3.94 -20.64
N ILE A 190 -16.05 4.85 -20.39
CA ILE A 190 -15.00 4.65 -19.38
C ILE A 190 -15.60 4.62 -17.98
N ILE A 191 -16.54 5.52 -17.69
CA ILE A 191 -17.23 5.58 -16.40
C ILE A 191 -18.14 4.36 -16.20
N LYS A 192 -18.87 3.93 -17.24
CA LYS A 192 -19.66 2.68 -17.21
C LYS A 192 -18.77 1.48 -16.92
N ALA A 193 -17.60 1.39 -17.56
CA ALA A 193 -16.63 0.32 -17.33
C ALA A 193 -16.10 0.34 -15.89
N PHE A 194 -15.79 1.53 -15.34
CA PHE A 194 -15.42 1.69 -13.93
C PHE A 194 -16.51 1.17 -12.99
N LEU A 195 -17.76 1.64 -13.15
CA LEU A 195 -18.89 1.26 -12.30
C LEU A 195 -19.16 -0.26 -12.38
N ALA A 196 -19.09 -0.84 -13.57
CA ALA A 196 -19.21 -2.28 -13.78
C ALA A 196 -18.06 -3.05 -13.10
N GLY A 197 -16.82 -2.57 -13.25
CA GLY A 197 -15.64 -3.15 -12.63
C GLY A 197 -15.68 -3.11 -11.10
N ALA A 198 -16.12 -1.98 -10.53
CA ALA A 198 -16.29 -1.82 -9.09
C ALA A 198 -17.40 -2.74 -8.55
N LYS A 199 -18.50 -2.90 -9.28
CA LYS A 199 -19.58 -3.86 -8.94
C LYS A 199 -19.10 -5.32 -8.99
N LYS A 200 -18.33 -5.70 -10.02
CA LYS A 200 -17.73 -7.05 -10.12
C LYS A 200 -16.81 -7.34 -8.94
N LYS A 201 -15.97 -6.39 -8.55
CA LYS A 201 -15.05 -6.51 -7.40
C LYS A 201 -15.73 -6.40 -6.03
N LYS A 202 -16.93 -5.82 -5.97
CA LYS A 202 -17.82 -5.90 -4.79
C LYS A 202 -18.27 -7.34 -4.49
N GLY A 203 -18.05 -8.31 -5.38
CA GLY A 203 -18.36 -9.73 -5.18
C GLY A 203 -17.59 -10.44 -4.05
N GLY A 204 -17.16 -9.74 -2.99
CA GLY A 204 -16.56 -10.33 -1.78
C GLY A 204 -17.54 -10.48 -0.62
N CYS A 205 -17.28 -11.42 0.28
CA CYS A 205 -17.96 -11.53 1.57
C CYS A 205 -17.19 -10.65 2.58
N PHE A 206 -17.64 -9.40 2.79
CA PHE A 206 -16.92 -8.39 3.58
C PHE A 206 -16.65 -8.80 5.03
N ILE A 207 -17.67 -9.31 5.73
CA ILE A 207 -17.52 -9.77 7.13
C ILE A 207 -16.55 -10.95 7.20
N ALA A 208 -16.65 -11.90 6.25
CA ALA A 208 -15.76 -13.05 6.20
C ALA A 208 -14.31 -12.64 5.89
N THR A 209 -14.13 -11.71 4.95
CA THR A 209 -12.79 -11.20 4.59
C THR A 209 -12.13 -10.47 5.77
N SER A 210 -12.90 -9.70 6.55
CA SER A 210 -12.42 -9.06 7.78
C SER A 210 -12.08 -10.08 8.88
N ALA A 211 -12.94 -11.08 9.07
CA ALA A 211 -12.74 -12.12 10.08
C ALA A 211 -11.53 -13.00 9.78
N PHE A 212 -11.41 -13.52 8.55
CA PHE A 212 -10.33 -14.41 8.15
C PHE A 212 -9.05 -13.69 7.73
N GLU A 213 -9.10 -12.36 7.60
CA GLU A 213 -7.96 -11.50 7.24
C GLU A 213 -7.34 -11.78 5.85
N ASP A 214 -7.83 -12.80 5.15
CA ASP A 214 -7.46 -13.16 3.80
C ASP A 214 -8.72 -13.30 2.91
N PRO A 215 -8.86 -12.51 1.82
CA PRO A 215 -9.94 -12.68 0.85
C PRO A 215 -9.87 -14.00 0.06
N TYR A 216 -8.78 -14.75 0.14
CA TYR A 216 -8.56 -16.04 -0.50
C TYR A 216 -8.58 -17.23 0.47
N ALA A 217 -8.87 -16.99 1.76
CA ALA A 217 -9.11 -18.07 2.70
C ALA A 217 -10.18 -19.02 2.16
N VAL A 218 -9.96 -20.32 2.33
CA VAL A 218 -10.84 -21.38 1.81
C VAL A 218 -12.29 -21.14 2.26
N GLU A 219 -12.48 -20.71 3.51
CA GLU A 219 -13.79 -20.35 4.06
C GLU A 219 -14.48 -19.20 3.31
N VAL A 220 -13.71 -18.17 2.95
CA VAL A 220 -14.22 -17.00 2.20
C VAL A 220 -14.59 -17.41 0.78
N LEU A 221 -13.80 -18.28 0.16
CA LEU A 221 -14.08 -18.81 -1.18
C LEU A 221 -15.33 -19.69 -1.18
N SER A 222 -15.50 -20.59 -0.21
CA SER A 222 -16.71 -21.42 -0.07
C SER A 222 -17.98 -20.58 0.07
N LEU A 223 -17.95 -19.52 0.89
CA LEU A 223 -19.08 -18.60 1.03
C LEU A 223 -19.40 -17.85 -0.27
N ARG A 224 -18.39 -17.51 -1.07
CA ARG A 224 -18.58 -16.88 -2.39
C ARG A 224 -19.22 -17.86 -3.37
N VAL A 225 -18.76 -19.11 -3.41
CA VAL A 225 -19.34 -20.17 -4.25
C VAL A 225 -20.81 -20.39 -3.89
N PHE A 226 -21.13 -20.53 -2.60
CA PHE A 226 -22.51 -20.66 -2.13
C PHE A 226 -23.39 -19.46 -2.54
N ARG A 227 -22.86 -18.23 -2.36
CA ARG A 227 -23.55 -17.02 -2.80
C ARG A 227 -23.87 -17.06 -4.29
N ASP A 228 -22.90 -17.42 -5.11
CA ASP A 228 -23.00 -17.31 -6.57
C ASP A 228 -23.85 -18.44 -7.18
N HIS A 229 -23.81 -19.66 -6.62
CA HIS A 229 -24.53 -20.82 -7.16
C HIS A 229 -25.92 -21.01 -6.54
N ARG A 230 -26.08 -20.74 -5.23
CA ARG A 230 -27.35 -20.98 -4.52
C ARG A 230 -28.15 -19.70 -4.29
N LEU A 231 -27.54 -18.69 -3.67
CA LEU A 231 -28.28 -17.46 -3.30
C LEU A 231 -28.62 -16.59 -4.51
N LYS A 232 -27.76 -16.51 -5.52
CA LYS A 232 -28.03 -15.69 -6.71
C LYS A 232 -29.11 -16.29 -7.61
N ALA A 233 -29.28 -17.62 -7.58
CA ALA A 233 -30.29 -18.32 -8.36
C ALA A 233 -31.73 -17.98 -7.89
N SER A 234 -31.94 -17.74 -6.60
CA SER A 234 -33.28 -17.49 -6.03
C SER A 234 -33.60 -15.99 -5.85
N PRO A 235 -34.87 -15.56 -6.04
CA PRO A 235 -35.28 -14.17 -5.80
C PRO A 235 -35.03 -13.70 -4.36
N PHE A 236 -35.29 -14.57 -3.38
CA PHE A 236 -35.05 -14.29 -1.96
C PHE A 236 -33.55 -14.17 -1.66
N GLY A 237 -32.71 -15.05 -2.23
CA GLY A 237 -31.27 -14.99 -2.05
C GLY A 237 -30.66 -13.72 -2.67
N ARG A 238 -31.18 -13.21 -3.79
CA ARG A 238 -30.79 -11.89 -4.33
C ARG A 238 -31.11 -10.74 -3.37
N LYS A 239 -32.27 -10.78 -2.69
CA LYS A 239 -32.65 -9.78 -1.68
C LYS A 239 -31.75 -9.85 -0.44
N PHE A 240 -31.41 -11.06 0.00
CA PHE A 240 -30.43 -11.29 1.07
C PHE A 240 -29.04 -10.74 0.70
N ILE A 241 -28.55 -11.05 -0.50
CA ILE A 241 -27.28 -10.54 -1.02
C ILE A 241 -27.27 -9.01 -1.01
N TYR A 242 -28.36 -8.38 -1.48
CA TYR A 242 -28.48 -6.92 -1.48
C TYR A 242 -28.41 -6.33 -0.06
N PHE A 243 -29.16 -6.91 0.88
CA PHE A 243 -29.14 -6.49 2.28
C PHE A 243 -27.75 -6.64 2.90
N TYR A 244 -27.13 -7.82 2.73
CA TYR A 244 -25.76 -8.09 3.16
C TYR A 244 -24.81 -7.02 2.63
N TYR A 245 -24.84 -6.72 1.33
CA TYR A 245 -23.95 -5.73 0.73
C TYR A 245 -24.21 -4.28 1.12
N LYS A 246 -25.37 -4.00 1.72
CA LYS A 246 -25.70 -2.68 2.26
C LYS A 246 -25.20 -2.53 3.70
N THR A 247 -25.26 -3.59 4.51
CA THR A 247 -24.97 -3.55 5.95
C THR A 247 -23.60 -4.12 6.33
N SER A 248 -23.03 -5.00 5.51
CA SER A 248 -21.77 -5.68 5.82
C SER A 248 -20.53 -4.78 5.87
N PRO A 249 -20.39 -3.69 5.08
CA PRO A 249 -19.17 -2.86 5.14
C PRO A 249 -18.91 -2.19 6.51
N PRO A 250 -19.88 -1.52 7.17
CA PRO A 250 -19.66 -0.95 8.49
C PRO A 250 -19.42 -2.04 9.55
N ILE A 251 -20.08 -3.20 9.44
CA ILE A 251 -19.86 -4.33 10.34
C ILE A 251 -18.43 -4.89 10.18
N ALA A 252 -17.95 -5.07 8.95
CA ALA A 252 -16.59 -5.51 8.68
C ALA A 252 -15.56 -4.53 9.26
N CYS A 253 -15.77 -3.22 9.09
CA CYS A 253 -14.92 -2.19 9.69
C CYS A 253 -14.91 -2.28 11.23
N PHE A 254 -16.05 -2.58 11.86
CA PHE A 254 -16.13 -2.78 13.30
C PHE A 254 -15.35 -4.02 13.76
N VAL A 255 -15.43 -5.13 13.03
CA VAL A 255 -14.68 -6.37 13.32
C VAL A 255 -13.17 -6.15 13.13
N ASP A 256 -12.76 -5.38 12.12
CA ASP A 256 -11.34 -5.06 11.90
C ASP A 256 -10.76 -4.20 13.03
N LYS A 257 -11.54 -3.29 13.60
CA LYS A 257 -11.13 -2.47 14.76
C LYS A 257 -11.00 -3.27 16.05
N HIS A 258 -11.70 -4.39 16.17
CA HIS A 258 -11.77 -5.20 17.38
C HIS A 258 -11.30 -6.63 17.09
N ALA A 259 -9.97 -6.81 17.01
CA ALA A 259 -9.37 -8.10 16.68
C ALA A 259 -9.85 -9.27 17.56
N TRP A 260 -10.23 -8.99 18.82
CA TRP A 260 -10.78 -9.98 19.75
C TRP A 260 -12.13 -10.59 19.32
N LEU A 261 -12.88 -9.93 18.42
CA LEU A 261 -14.13 -10.47 17.85
C LEU A 261 -13.89 -11.48 16.74
N LYS A 262 -12.71 -11.44 16.09
CA LYS A 262 -12.42 -12.26 14.90
C LYS A 262 -12.54 -13.77 15.17
N PRO A 263 -12.05 -14.34 16.29
CA PRO A 263 -12.22 -15.75 16.59
C PRO A 263 -13.69 -16.18 16.66
N SER A 264 -14.55 -15.39 17.32
CA SER A 264 -15.98 -15.66 17.42
C SER A 264 -16.67 -15.59 16.06
N VAL A 265 -16.35 -14.58 15.25
CA VAL A 265 -16.88 -14.45 13.89
C VAL A 265 -16.40 -15.60 13.00
N ARG A 266 -15.14 -16.03 13.11
CA ARG A 266 -14.61 -17.21 12.40
C ARG A 266 -15.37 -18.48 12.77
N ALA A 267 -15.66 -18.69 14.06
CA ALA A 267 -16.42 -19.86 14.53
C ALA A 267 -17.84 -19.90 13.95
N ILE A 268 -18.55 -18.76 14.00
CA ILE A 268 -19.90 -18.64 13.43
C ILE A 268 -19.86 -18.88 11.92
N LEU A 269 -18.90 -18.29 11.20
CA LEU A 269 -18.79 -18.47 9.74
C LEU A 269 -18.45 -19.91 9.35
N ARG A 270 -17.58 -20.59 10.10
CA ARG A 270 -17.27 -22.01 9.88
C ARG A 270 -18.50 -22.90 10.12
N PHE A 271 -19.28 -22.61 11.15
CA PHE A 271 -20.54 -23.30 11.38
C PHE A 271 -21.50 -23.10 10.21
N VAL A 272 -21.68 -21.86 9.77
CA VAL A 272 -22.53 -21.54 8.60
C VAL A 272 -22.06 -22.30 7.37
N ILE A 273 -20.76 -22.30 7.08
CA ILE A 273 -20.18 -23.03 5.94
C ILE A 273 -20.54 -24.52 6.01
N LYS A 274 -20.43 -25.15 7.18
CA LYS A 274 -20.80 -26.56 7.37
C LYS A 274 -22.29 -26.82 7.10
N CYS A 275 -23.16 -25.86 7.36
CA CYS A 275 -24.60 -25.97 7.09
C CYS A 275 -24.98 -25.74 5.62
N VAL A 276 -24.14 -25.05 4.84
CA VAL A 276 -24.42 -24.72 3.43
C VAL A 276 -23.57 -25.47 2.40
N SER A 277 -22.56 -26.21 2.87
CA SER A 277 -21.77 -27.17 2.07
C SER A 277 -22.48 -28.51 2.01
#